data_AF-A0A183HU87-F1
#
_entry.id   AF-A0A183HU87-F1
#
_cell.length_a   1.000
_cell.length_b   1.000
_cell.length_c   1.000
_cell.angle_alpha   90.00
_cell.angle_beta   90.00
_cell.angle_gamma   90.00
#
_symmetry.space_group_name_H-M   'P 1'
#
loop_
_entity.id
_entity.type
_entity.pdbx_description
1 polymer ?
#
loop_
_entity_poly.entity_id
_entity_poly.type
_entity_poly.pdbx_seq_one_letter_code
_entity_poly.pdbx_strand_id
1 'polypeptide(L)'
;MAVRLQPVNVETVSSVNHARYLAIVSSAHCRKINLQNVREVVLLGLDCLPNNKVAIGVTIPVYASTRVSLDGDGGVVVDFDSSSHIFRPVSVQA
;
A
#
# COMPACT_ATOMS: atom_id res chain seq x y z
N MET A 1 8.57 -1.52 5.36
CA MET A 1 8.93 -0.41 4.45
C MET A 1 7.66 0.34 4.09
N ALA A 2 7.69 1.67 3.96
CA ALA A 2 6.52 2.45 3.56
C ALA A 2 6.91 3.52 2.53
N VAL A 3 6.03 3.77 1.55
CA VAL A 3 6.20 4.75 0.49
C VAL A 3 5.02 5.71 0.51
N ARG A 4 5.29 7.01 0.44
CA ARG A 4 4.23 8.03 0.38
C ARG A 4 3.58 8.03 -0.99
N LEU A 5 2.25 8.14 -1.02
CA LEU A 5 1.46 8.16 -2.24
C LEU A 5 1.02 9.58 -2.63
N GLN A 6 0.82 9.79 -3.91
CA GLN A 6 0.24 11.00 -4.47
C GLN A 6 -1.24 11.13 -4.03
N PRO A 7 -1.75 12.37 -3.85
CA PRO A 7 -3.18 12.61 -3.65
C PRO A 7 -4.00 12.19 -4.88
N VAL A 8 -5.20 11.65 -4.65
CA VAL A 8 -6.10 11.19 -5.74
C VAL A 8 -6.77 12.35 -6.49
N ASN A 9 -6.79 13.57 -5.93
CA ASN A 9 -7.41 14.74 -6.58
C ASN A 9 -6.53 15.98 -6.41
N VAL A 10 -6.14 16.60 -7.53
CA VAL A 10 -5.26 17.79 -7.56
C VAL A 10 -6.02 19.07 -7.23
N GLU A 11 -7.35 19.09 -7.34
CA GLU A 11 -8.18 20.30 -7.17
C GLU A 11 -8.68 20.56 -5.74
N THR A 12 -8.51 19.61 -4.81
CA THR A 12 -8.84 19.82 -3.39
C THR A 12 -7.60 20.24 -2.61
N VAL A 13 -7.02 21.38 -3.01
CA VAL A 13 -6.07 22.11 -2.19
C VAL A 13 -6.87 22.92 -1.15
N SER A 14 -7.39 22.23 -0.14
CA SER A 14 -7.82 22.87 1.10
C SER A 14 -7.18 22.14 2.29
N SER A 15 -5.97 22.60 2.61
CA SER A 15 -5.44 22.76 3.98
C SER A 15 -5.74 21.66 5.01
N VAL A 16 -5.41 20.41 4.72
CA VAL A 16 -5.31 19.39 5.76
C VAL A 16 -4.07 18.55 5.49
N ASN A 17 -3.21 18.38 6.51
CA ASN A 17 -2.03 17.51 6.55
C ASN A 17 -2.40 16.02 6.34
N HIS A 18 -3.01 15.70 5.20
CA HIS A 18 -3.40 14.34 4.86
C HIS A 18 -2.30 13.71 4.01
N ALA A 19 -1.64 12.71 4.56
CA ALA A 19 -0.64 11.94 3.84
C ALA A 19 -1.09 10.49 3.73
N ARG A 20 -0.94 9.90 2.56
CA ARG A 20 -1.23 8.48 2.34
C ARG A 20 0.06 7.71 2.15
N TYR A 21 0.14 6.52 2.68
CA TYR A 21 1.29 5.65 2.55
C TYR A 21 0.86 4.26 2.14
N LEU A 22 1.61 3.63 1.24
CA LEU A 22 1.58 2.20 1.03
C LEU A 22 2.70 1.59 1.89
N ALA A 23 2.35 0.70 2.80
CA ALA A 23 3.29 -0.01 3.66
C ALA A 23 3.29 -1.50 3.34
N ILE A 24 4.49 -2.08 3.28
CA ILE A 24 4.70 -3.52 3.26
C ILE A 24 4.99 -3.97 4.68
N VAL A 25 4.11 -4.83 5.22
CA VAL A 25 4.23 -5.41 6.55
C VAL A 25 4.40 -6.91 6.40
N SER A 26 5.40 -7.47 7.08
CA SER A 26 5.70 -8.90 7.07
C SER A 26 5.72 -9.42 8.50
N SER A 27 5.07 -10.55 8.75
CA SER A 27 5.21 -11.24 10.03
C SER A 27 6.57 -11.95 10.11
N ALA A 28 7.33 -11.66 11.16
CA ALA A 28 8.57 -12.38 11.45
C ALA A 28 8.32 -13.74 12.11
N HIS A 29 7.10 -14.01 12.57
CA HIS A 29 6.76 -15.20 13.33
C HIS A 29 6.07 -16.22 12.41
N CYS A 30 6.87 -17.06 11.73
CA CYS A 30 6.36 -18.27 11.11
C CYS A 30 5.76 -19.17 12.20
N ARG A 31 4.44 -19.33 12.22
CA ARG A 31 3.80 -20.39 13.02
C ARG A 31 4.41 -21.73 12.60
N LYS A 32 4.99 -22.47 13.55
CA LYS A 32 5.46 -23.86 13.41
C LYS A 32 4.29 -24.84 13.16
N ILE A 33 3.44 -24.58 12.18
CA ILE A 33 2.46 -25.56 11.67
C ILE A 33 2.95 -25.94 10.28
N ASN A 34 3.96 -26.82 10.22
CA ASN A 34 4.46 -27.58 9.05
C ASN A 34 4.66 -26.88 7.68
N LEU A 35 4.46 -25.56 7.55
CA LEU A 35 4.75 -24.77 6.35
C LEU A 35 5.92 -23.83 6.66
N GLN A 36 7.11 -24.41 6.73
CA GLN A 36 8.35 -23.73 7.14
C GLN A 36 8.81 -22.58 6.22
N ASN A 37 8.06 -22.22 5.17
CA ASN A 37 8.48 -21.24 4.17
C ASN A 37 7.40 -20.23 3.74
N VAL A 38 6.23 -20.18 4.39
CA VAL A 38 5.21 -19.17 4.04
C VAL A 38 5.51 -17.89 4.82
N ARG A 39 6.06 -16.89 4.12
CA ARG A 39 6.11 -15.52 4.66
C ARG A 39 4.75 -14.88 4.51
N GLU A 40 4.12 -14.56 5.64
CA GLU A 40 2.89 -13.78 5.67
C GLU A 40 3.22 -12.31 5.45
N VAL A 41 2.87 -11.79 4.28
CA VAL A 41 3.10 -10.40 3.87
C VAL A 41 1.76 -9.76 3.49
N VAL A 42 1.57 -8.52 3.91
CA VAL A 42 0.38 -7.72 3.60
C VAL A 42 0.80 -6.33 3.14
N LEU A 43 0.11 -5.82 2.13
CA LEU A 43 0.15 -4.41 1.73
C LEU A 43 -0.94 -3.66 2.49
N LEU A 44 -0.55 -2.60 3.20
CA LEU A 44 -1.47 -1.72 3.91
C LEU A 44 -1.44 -0.33 3.29
N GLY A 45 -2.61 0.20 2.96
CA GLY A 45 -2.76 1.63 2.68
C GLY A 45 -3.14 2.35 3.95
N LEU A 46 -2.31 3.31 4.34
CA LEU A 46 -2.45 4.10 5.55
C LEU A 46 -2.85 5.52 5.19
N ASP A 47 -3.89 6.02 5.84
CA ASP A 47 -4.35 7.39 5.74
C ASP A 47 -3.99 8.12 7.04
N CYS A 48 -2.99 9.02 6.98
CA CYS A 48 -2.60 9.89 8.08
C CYS A 48 -3.47 11.14 8.04
N LEU A 49 -4.48 11.17 8.91
CA LEU A 49 -5.47 12.22 9.08
C LEU A 49 -4.96 13.31 10.04
N PRO A 50 -5.56 14.52 10.04
CA PRO A 50 -5.23 15.55 11.02
C PRO A 50 -5.42 15.07 12.47
N ASN A 51 -4.76 15.76 13.41
CA ASN A 51 -4.74 15.43 14.84
C ASN A 51 -4.11 14.06 15.15
N ASN A 52 -3.08 13.68 14.39
CA ASN A 52 -2.33 12.42 14.56
C ASN A 52 -3.21 11.16 14.49
N LYS A 53 -4.34 11.22 13.79
CA LYS A 53 -5.20 10.06 13.56
C LYS A 53 -4.67 9.28 12.36
N VAL A 54 -4.69 7.96 12.45
CA VAL A 54 -4.29 7.07 11.36
C VAL A 54 -5.37 6.04 11.13
N ALA A 55 -5.76 5.83 9.87
CA ALA A 55 -6.68 4.80 9.45
C ALA A 55 -6.02 3.85 8.44
N ILE A 56 -6.50 2.61 8.37
CA ILE A 56 -6.13 1.66 7.33
C ILE A 56 -7.26 1.66 6.30
N GLY A 57 -6.99 2.20 5.12
CA GLY A 57 -7.96 2.32 4.03
C GLY A 57 -7.98 1.10 3.10
N VAL A 58 -6.88 0.35 3.02
CA VAL A 58 -6.79 -0.87 2.21
C VAL A 58 -5.86 -1.89 2.85
N THR A 59 -6.21 -3.17 2.73
CA THR A 59 -5.42 -4.31 3.21
C THR A 59 -5.45 -5.38 2.12
N ILE A 60 -4.30 -5.65 1.49
CA ILE A 60 -4.18 -6.66 0.43
C ILE A 60 -3.18 -7.72 0.89
N PRO A 61 -3.63 -8.96 1.17
CA PRO A 61 -2.72 -10.04 1.47
C PRO A 61 -1.93 -10.42 0.20
N VAL A 62 -0.65 -10.71 0.37
CA VAL A 62 0.22 -11.14 -0.74
C VAL A 62 0.21 -12.66 -0.82
N TYR A 63 -0.46 -13.19 -1.83
CA TYR A 63 -0.50 -14.62 -2.15
C TYR A 63 0.14 -14.89 -3.51
N ALA A 64 0.27 -16.17 -3.87
CA ALA A 64 0.79 -16.59 -5.18
C ALA A 64 -0.05 -16.06 -6.36
N SER A 65 -1.33 -15.75 -6.13
CA SER A 65 -2.24 -15.16 -7.12
C SER A 65 -2.16 -13.63 -7.21
N THR A 66 -1.51 -12.95 -6.26
CA THR A 66 -1.35 -11.49 -6.29
C THR A 66 -0.41 -11.11 -7.43
N ARG A 67 -0.89 -10.27 -8.35
CA ARG A 67 -0.09 -9.80 -9.49
C ARG A 67 0.28 -8.34 -9.30
N VAL A 68 1.51 -8.00 -9.68
CA VAL A 68 2.02 -6.62 -9.62
C VAL A 68 2.52 -6.22 -11.00
N SER A 69 2.10 -5.04 -11.47
CA SER A 69 2.50 -4.45 -12.75
C SER A 69 2.65 -2.93 -12.62
N LEU A 70 3.12 -2.27 -13.68
CA LEU A 70 3.25 -0.81 -13.73
C LEU A 70 2.15 -0.23 -14.64
N ASP A 71 1.60 0.93 -14.27
CA ASP A 71 0.52 1.60 -15.02
C ASP A 71 1.01 2.49 -16.19
N GLY A 72 2.32 2.56 -16.42
CA GLY A 72 2.95 3.40 -17.45
C GLY A 72 3.29 4.82 -16.99
N ASP A 73 2.53 5.36 -16.02
CA ASP A 73 2.73 6.70 -15.44
C ASP A 73 3.53 6.66 -14.13
N GLY A 74 4.16 5.52 -13.83
CA GLY A 74 4.97 5.30 -12.62
C GLY A 74 4.16 4.82 -11.40
N GLY A 75 2.87 4.53 -11.58
CA GLY A 75 2.06 3.83 -10.59
C GLY A 75 2.32 2.33 -10.58
N VAL A 76 2.07 1.72 -9.41
CA VAL A 76 2.13 0.28 -9.18
C VAL A 76 0.71 -0.24 -9.10
N VAL A 77 0.36 -1.13 -10.03
CA VAL A 77 -0.92 -1.84 -10.04
C VAL A 77 -0.76 -3.14 -9.29
N VAL A 78 -1.70 -3.42 -8.39
CA VAL A 78 -1.79 -4.66 -7.63
C VAL A 78 -3.15 -5.29 -7.87
N ASP A 79 -3.16 -6.43 -8.54
CA ASP A 79 -4.36 -7.21 -8.77
C ASP A 79 -4.46 -8.33 -7.72
N PHE A 80 -5.60 -8.38 -7.05
CA PHE A 80 -5.92 -9.37 -6.03
C PHE A 80 -7.42 -9.66 -6.02
N ASP A 81 -7.78 -10.94 -6.04
CA ASP A 81 -9.17 -11.42 -5.89
C ASP A 81 -10.19 -10.64 -6.74
N SER A 82 -9.95 -10.59 -8.06
CA SER A 82 -10.75 -9.84 -9.05
C SER A 82 -10.83 -8.32 -8.86
N SER A 83 -10.10 -7.75 -7.89
CA SER A 83 -9.96 -6.32 -7.66
C SER A 83 -8.60 -5.82 -8.14
N SER A 84 -8.56 -4.61 -8.69
CA SER A 84 -7.34 -3.95 -9.13
C SER A 84 -7.14 -2.65 -8.35
N HIS A 85 -5.95 -2.50 -7.76
CA HIS A 85 -5.58 -1.34 -6.96
C HIS A 85 -4.39 -0.62 -7.58
N ILE A 86 -4.49 0.67 -7.82
CA ILE A 86 -3.39 1.49 -8.36
C ILE A 86 -2.84 2.37 -7.24
N PHE A 87 -1.56 2.20 -6.94
CA PHE A 87 -0.82 3.00 -5.98
C PHE A 87 0.20 3.87 -6.70
N ARG A 88 0.10 5.19 -6.55
CA ARG A 88 1.01 6.15 -7.20
C ARG A 88 1.99 6.73 -6.19
N PRO A 89 3.28 6.33 -6.20
CA PRO A 89 4.29 6.92 -5.33
C PRO A 89 4.48 8.42 -5.62
N VAL A 90 4.81 9.20 -4.59
CA VAL A 90 5.32 10.56 -4.81
C VAL A 90 6.69 10.47 -5.49
N SER A 91 6.82 11.03 -6.68
CA SER A 91 8.09 11.10 -7.41
C SER A 91 9.06 12.06 -6.70
N VAL A 92 10.33 11.67 -6.61
CA VAL A 92 11.45 12.55 -6.23
C VAL A 92 12.36 12.66 -7.45
N GLN A 93 12.48 13.84 -8.04
CA GLN A 93 13.48 14.09 -9.08
C GLN A 93 14.78 14.49 -8.38
N ALA A 94 15.88 13.82 -8.76
CA ALA A 94 17.23 14.13 -8.30
C ALA A 94 18.00 14.85 -9.40
#